data_AF-A0AAW2GS48-F1
#
_entry.id   AF-A0AAW2GS48-F1
#
_cell.length_a   1.000
_cell.length_b   1.000
_cell.length_c   1.000
_cell.angle_alpha   90.00
_cell.angle_beta   90.00
_cell.angle_gamma   90.00
#
_symmetry.space_group_name_H-M   'P 1'
#
loop_
_entity.id
_entity.type
_entity.pdbx_description
1 polymer ?
#
loop_
_entity_poly.entity_id
_entity_poly.type
_entity_poly.pdbx_seq_one_letter_code
_entity_poly.pdbx_strand_id
1 'polypeptide(L)'
;MNSSNKTNDMKWVNPCGVSTNLRTNGSNPDIAQLEDHDLLIQIVLQAETALRHAKHFRDDFIRQTFKTNFVSVHNLWKKNHYAWLSTRSEIPKELGEELNKEYLDKLDINTSLVDTYEYMQKCAVGLEQIVLDQKDYQPIYYQKFMEAEWKLRAVLCEIQVALGERSVVPRPDVTRDVMPPDFRTTTDMTFRDLRDWLIFREYMNGLEYVIQVFSHLRQRL
;
A
#
# COMPACT_ATOMS: atom_id res chain seq x y z
N MET A 1 -19.95 6.71 33.04
CA MET A 1 -18.48 6.78 32.88
C MET A 1 -18.14 6.31 31.48
N ASN A 2 -17.36 7.13 30.79
CA ASN A 2 -17.15 7.16 29.34
C ASN A 2 -16.50 5.89 28.79
N SER A 3 -17.14 5.23 27.82
CA SER A 3 -16.48 4.33 26.87
C SER A 3 -16.03 5.16 25.66
N SER A 4 -14.94 5.91 25.83
CA SER A 4 -14.28 6.64 24.76
C SER A 4 -13.61 5.70 23.76
N ASN A 5 -13.78 6.02 22.47
CA ASN A 5 -12.96 5.65 21.31
C ASN A 5 -13.17 4.29 20.63
N LYS A 6 -14.22 4.19 19.81
CA LYS A 6 -14.37 3.17 18.73
C LYS A 6 -13.88 3.67 17.35
N THR A 7 -12.93 4.59 17.31
CA THR A 7 -12.37 5.20 16.09
C THR A 7 -10.86 5.05 15.93
N ASN A 8 -10.20 4.20 16.74
CA ASN A 8 -8.75 4.29 16.90
C ASN A 8 -7.94 3.01 16.65
N ASP A 9 -8.47 2.05 15.88
CA ASP A 9 -7.66 0.92 15.39
C ASP A 9 -7.16 1.26 13.98
N MET A 10 -5.83 1.33 13.83
CA MET A 10 -5.17 1.55 12.55
C MET A 10 -5.55 0.43 11.58
N LYS A 11 -6.29 0.77 10.51
CA LYS A 11 -6.95 -0.22 9.63
C LYS A 11 -5.98 -1.20 8.94
N TRP A 12 -4.71 -0.84 8.85
CA TRP A 12 -3.63 -1.62 8.23
C TRP A 12 -2.82 -2.49 9.20
N VAL A 13 -3.04 -2.38 10.52
CA VAL A 13 -2.39 -3.23 11.53
C VAL A 13 -3.00 -4.63 11.53
N ASN A 14 -4.32 -4.71 11.38
CA ASN A 14 -5.04 -5.96 11.19
C ASN A 14 -6.00 -5.85 9.99
N PRO A 15 -5.48 -5.82 8.75
CA PRO A 15 -6.27 -5.54 7.56
C PRO A 15 -7.38 -6.57 7.36
N CYS A 16 -7.12 -7.85 7.66
CA CYS A 16 -8.11 -8.92 7.55
C CYS A 16 -9.09 -9.00 8.73
N GLY A 17 -8.79 -8.35 9.86
CA GLY A 17 -9.58 -8.50 11.08
C GLY A 17 -9.46 -9.89 11.72
N VAL A 18 -8.43 -10.65 11.38
CA VAL A 18 -8.19 -12.00 11.93
C VAL A 18 -7.52 -11.84 13.29
N SER A 19 -8.06 -12.49 14.32
CA SER A 19 -7.35 -12.59 15.60
C SER A 19 -6.16 -13.54 15.42
N THR A 20 -4.96 -13.08 15.78
CA THR A 20 -3.70 -13.86 15.75
C THR A 20 -3.77 -15.19 16.53
N ASN A 21 -4.83 -15.38 17.33
CA ASN A 21 -5.07 -16.56 18.15
C ASN A 21 -5.85 -17.69 17.46
N LEU A 22 -6.41 -17.48 16.25
CA LEU A 22 -7.27 -18.50 15.60
C LEU A 22 -6.52 -19.52 14.75
N ARG A 23 -5.26 -19.30 14.40
CA ARG A 23 -4.47 -20.26 13.58
C ARG A 23 -3.40 -21.02 14.37
N THR A 24 -3.13 -20.63 15.61
CA THR A 24 -2.10 -21.25 16.46
C THR A 24 -2.64 -22.41 17.32
N ASN A 25 -3.96 -22.57 17.43
CA ASN A 25 -4.58 -23.63 18.23
C ASN A 25 -5.58 -24.45 17.41
N GLY A 26 -5.08 -25.52 16.81
CA GLY A 26 -5.92 -26.55 16.19
C GLY A 26 -5.45 -26.85 14.78
N SER A 27 -4.49 -27.76 14.65
CA SER A 27 -4.33 -28.58 13.46
C SER A 27 -5.63 -29.36 13.26
N ASN A 28 -6.62 -28.74 12.62
CA ASN A 28 -7.73 -29.46 12.04
C ASN A 28 -7.18 -30.00 10.71
N PRO A 29 -6.92 -31.31 10.58
CA PRO A 29 -6.21 -31.88 9.43
C PRO A 29 -6.98 -31.72 8.10
N ASP A 30 -8.22 -31.22 8.13
CA ASP A 30 -9.11 -31.04 6.99
C ASP A 30 -9.11 -29.63 6.37
N ILE A 31 -8.31 -28.68 6.88
CA ILE A 31 -8.13 -27.37 6.21
C ILE A 31 -6.89 -27.48 5.33
N ALA A 32 -7.11 -27.62 4.02
CA ALA A 32 -6.03 -27.59 3.04
C ALA A 32 -5.26 -26.26 3.17
N GLN A 33 -3.95 -26.34 3.46
CA GLN A 33 -3.07 -25.19 3.36
C GLN A 33 -3.08 -24.70 1.92
N LEU A 34 -3.19 -23.38 1.74
CA LEU A 34 -3.10 -22.79 0.41
C LEU A 34 -1.69 -23.01 -0.15
N GLU A 35 -1.60 -23.46 -1.39
CA GLU A 35 -0.31 -23.59 -2.07
C GLU A 35 0.28 -22.21 -2.34
N ASP A 36 1.62 -22.13 -2.39
CA ASP A 36 2.33 -20.87 -2.65
C ASP A 36 1.86 -20.21 -3.94
N HIS A 37 1.57 -21.00 -4.97
CA HIS A 37 1.03 -20.48 -6.22
C HIS A 37 -0.29 -19.71 -6.02
N ASP A 38 -1.19 -20.23 -5.19
CA ASP A 38 -2.49 -19.64 -4.90
C ASP A 38 -2.39 -18.41 -3.97
N LEU A 39 -1.43 -18.40 -3.05
CA LEU A 39 -1.14 -17.22 -2.24
C LEU A 39 -0.63 -16.06 -3.10
N LEU A 40 0.34 -16.34 -3.98
CA LEU A 40 0.95 -15.32 -4.81
C LEU A 40 -0.03 -14.76 -5.87
N ILE A 41 -0.88 -15.61 -6.46
CA ILE A 41 -1.88 -15.13 -7.43
C ILE A 41 -2.94 -14.23 -6.78
N GLN A 42 -3.35 -14.50 -5.54
CA GLN A 42 -4.31 -13.66 -4.82
C GLN A 42 -3.73 -12.26 -4.54
N ILE A 43 -2.48 -12.19 -4.08
CA ILE A 43 -1.78 -10.91 -3.87
C ILE A 43 -1.71 -10.10 -5.17
N VAL A 44 -1.29 -10.74 -6.27
CA VAL A 44 -1.20 -10.09 -7.59
C VAL A 44 -2.57 -9.58 -8.04
N LEU A 45 -3.63 -10.40 -7.93
CA LEU A 45 -4.98 -10.02 -8.37
C LEU A 45 -5.53 -8.80 -7.62
N GLN A 46 -5.33 -8.74 -6.29
CA GLN A 46 -5.75 -7.58 -5.51
C GLN A 46 -4.93 -6.35 -5.86
N ALA A 47 -3.62 -6.50 -6.06
CA ALA A 47 -2.74 -5.40 -6.43
C ALA A 47 -3.08 -4.84 -7.81
N GLU A 48 -3.39 -5.68 -8.79
CA GLU A 48 -3.86 -5.27 -10.11
C GLU A 48 -5.19 -4.51 -10.04
N THR A 49 -6.12 -5.00 -9.22
CA THR A 49 -7.43 -4.36 -9.00
C THR A 49 -7.25 -2.97 -8.38
N ALA A 50 -6.39 -2.86 -7.36
CA ALA A 50 -6.03 -1.61 -6.71
C ALA A 50 -5.35 -0.63 -7.69
N LEU A 51 -4.41 -1.13 -8.51
CA LEU A 51 -3.65 -0.33 -9.46
C LEU A 51 -4.52 0.18 -10.61
N ARG A 52 -5.44 -0.65 -11.11
CA ARG A 52 -6.38 -0.25 -12.18
C ARG A 52 -7.27 0.90 -11.71
N HIS A 53 -7.81 0.81 -10.49
CA HIS A 53 -8.56 1.91 -9.89
C HIS A 53 -7.68 3.17 -9.75
N ALA A 54 -6.46 3.01 -9.22
CA ALA A 54 -5.56 4.13 -9.00
C ALA A 54 -5.19 4.84 -10.31
N LYS A 55 -4.85 4.10 -11.37
CA LYS A 55 -4.53 4.64 -12.70
C LYS A 55 -5.71 5.38 -13.31
N HIS A 56 -6.93 4.85 -13.18
CA HIS A 56 -8.12 5.54 -13.66
C HIS A 56 -8.38 6.86 -12.92
N PHE A 57 -8.30 6.83 -11.58
CA PHE A 57 -8.51 8.02 -10.76
C PHE A 57 -7.40 9.08 -10.94
N ARG A 58 -6.14 8.65 -11.12
CA ARG A 58 -4.96 9.50 -11.27
C ARG A 58 -5.15 10.61 -12.30
N ASP A 59 -5.62 10.26 -13.50
CA ASP A 59 -5.67 11.21 -14.61
C ASP A 59 -6.71 12.31 -14.35
N ASP A 60 -7.80 11.97 -13.66
CA ASP A 60 -8.82 12.93 -13.23
C ASP A 60 -8.31 13.82 -12.10
N PHE A 61 -7.67 13.24 -11.08
CA PHE A 61 -7.06 13.97 -9.98
C PHE A 61 -6.04 14.99 -10.50
N ILE A 62 -5.10 14.55 -11.35
CA ILE A 62 -4.06 15.43 -11.90
C ILE A 62 -4.65 16.57 -12.73
N ARG A 63 -5.59 16.25 -13.63
CA ARG A 63 -6.20 17.24 -14.53
C ARG A 63 -6.95 18.30 -13.75
N GLN A 64 -7.68 17.92 -12.72
CA GLN A 64 -8.52 18.83 -11.96
C GLN A 64 -7.71 19.64 -10.93
N THR A 65 -6.70 19.04 -10.29
CA THR A 65 -5.88 19.70 -9.26
C THR A 65 -4.78 20.58 -9.87
N PHE A 66 -3.97 20.03 -10.78
CA PHE A 66 -2.79 20.73 -11.33
C PHE A 66 -3.01 21.37 -12.70
N LYS A 67 -4.22 21.24 -13.27
CA LYS A 67 -4.59 21.79 -14.59
C LYS A 67 -3.64 21.38 -15.72
N THR A 68 -3.11 20.16 -15.64
CA THR A 68 -2.18 19.59 -16.62
C THR A 68 -2.40 18.08 -16.75
N ASN A 69 -1.49 17.37 -17.43
CA ASN A 69 -1.56 15.91 -17.60
C ASN A 69 -0.57 15.17 -16.68
N PHE A 70 -0.81 13.86 -16.51
CA PHE A 70 0.02 12.98 -15.68
C PHE A 70 1.51 13.06 -16.03
N VAL A 71 1.87 12.99 -17.31
CA VAL A 71 3.28 12.97 -17.75
C VAL A 71 4.00 14.23 -17.28
N SER A 72 3.36 15.39 -17.41
CA SER A 72 3.92 16.67 -16.96
C SER A 72 4.20 16.70 -15.45
N VAL A 73 3.20 16.35 -14.61
CA VAL A 73 3.36 16.38 -13.14
C VAL A 73 4.34 15.32 -12.68
N HIS A 74 4.26 14.11 -13.25
CA HIS A 74 5.15 13.02 -12.90
C HIS A 74 6.60 13.38 -13.20
N ASN A 75 6.91 13.90 -14.40
CA ASN A 75 8.28 14.28 -14.76
C ASN A 75 8.81 15.44 -13.91
N LEU A 76 7.97 16.42 -13.60
CA LEU A 76 8.36 17.58 -12.78
C LEU A 76 8.80 17.16 -11.37
N TRP A 77 8.06 16.23 -10.76
CA TRP A 77 8.26 15.83 -9.37
C TRP A 77 8.90 14.44 -9.22
N LYS A 78 9.40 13.84 -10.32
CA LYS A 78 9.89 12.45 -10.37
C LYS A 78 10.99 12.18 -9.33
N LYS A 79 11.82 13.18 -9.02
CA LYS A 79 12.94 13.05 -8.08
C LYS A 79 12.58 13.39 -6.64
N ASN A 80 11.37 13.89 -6.38
CA ASN A 80 10.94 14.30 -5.06
C ASN A 80 10.30 13.11 -4.37
N HIS A 81 10.83 12.68 -3.23
CA HIS A 81 10.27 11.60 -2.42
C HIS A 81 10.25 12.02 -0.95
N TYR A 82 9.34 11.43 -0.19
CA TYR A 82 9.31 11.58 1.26
C TYR A 82 10.10 10.45 1.90
N ALA A 83 11.07 10.80 2.74
CA ALA A 83 11.97 9.82 3.37
C ALA A 83 11.25 8.81 4.29
N TRP A 84 10.03 9.12 4.72
CA TRP A 84 9.20 8.24 5.54
C TRP A 84 8.35 7.24 4.74
N LEU A 85 8.20 7.46 3.43
CA LEU A 85 7.64 6.47 2.51
C LEU A 85 8.75 5.49 2.08
N SER A 86 8.42 4.56 1.18
CA SER A 86 9.42 3.66 0.61
C SER A 86 10.48 4.43 -0.19
N THR A 87 11.73 4.15 0.13
CA THR A 87 12.92 4.72 -0.49
C THR A 87 13.34 3.91 -1.72
N ARG A 88 14.26 4.46 -2.54
CA ARG A 88 14.83 3.72 -3.68
C ARG A 88 15.67 2.50 -3.29
N SER A 89 16.13 2.41 -2.04
CA SER A 89 16.76 1.18 -1.52
C SER A 89 15.75 0.08 -1.21
N GLU A 90 14.50 0.45 -0.91
CA GLU A 90 13.41 -0.48 -0.60
C GLU A 90 12.64 -0.88 -1.87
N ILE A 91 12.33 0.10 -2.74
CA ILE A 91 11.68 -0.09 -4.04
C ILE A 91 12.58 0.52 -5.12
N PRO A 92 13.45 -0.28 -5.78
CA PRO A 92 14.46 0.22 -6.71
C PRO A 92 13.91 0.50 -8.12
N LYS A 93 12.75 1.16 -8.19
CA LYS A 93 12.10 1.58 -9.44
C LYS A 93 11.26 2.83 -9.23
N GLU A 94 10.97 3.52 -10.32
CA GLU A 94 9.94 4.56 -10.35
C GLU A 94 8.60 4.04 -10.90
N LEU A 95 7.56 4.84 -10.73
CA LEU A 95 6.24 4.56 -11.31
C LEU A 95 6.34 4.41 -12.83
N GLY A 96 5.86 3.28 -13.35
CA GLY A 96 5.89 2.93 -14.76
C GLY A 96 7.20 2.30 -15.26
N GLU A 97 8.20 2.12 -14.39
CA GLU A 97 9.43 1.40 -14.72
C GLU A 97 9.30 -0.10 -14.39
N GLU A 98 10.08 -0.94 -15.07
CA GLU A 98 10.20 -2.36 -14.73
C GLU A 98 11.37 -2.58 -13.76
N LEU A 99 11.21 -3.50 -12.81
CA LEU A 99 12.29 -3.95 -11.96
C LEU A 99 13.38 -4.60 -12.79
N ASN A 100 14.63 -4.37 -12.39
CA ASN A 100 15.76 -5.04 -12.98
C ASN A 100 15.67 -6.56 -12.75
N LYS A 101 15.96 -7.36 -13.79
CA LYS A 101 15.91 -8.83 -13.70
C LYS A 101 16.86 -9.41 -12.64
N GLU A 102 18.08 -8.89 -12.53
CA GLU A 102 19.06 -9.33 -11.53
C GLU A 102 18.58 -9.05 -10.10
N TYR A 103 17.80 -7.99 -9.91
CA TYR A 103 17.13 -7.73 -8.64
C TYR A 103 16.06 -8.79 -8.37
N LEU A 104 15.17 -9.03 -9.34
CA LEU A 104 14.09 -10.02 -9.23
C LEU A 104 14.59 -11.44 -8.94
N ASP A 105 15.66 -11.86 -9.64
CA ASP A 105 16.22 -13.21 -9.52
C ASP A 105 16.79 -13.49 -8.10
N LYS A 106 17.15 -12.44 -7.34
CA LYS A 106 17.66 -12.54 -5.97
C LYS A 106 16.57 -12.61 -4.90
N LEU A 107 15.32 -12.35 -5.26
CA LEU A 107 14.22 -12.32 -4.30
C LEU A 107 13.83 -13.73 -3.85
N ASP A 108 13.43 -13.82 -2.57
CA ASP A 108 12.74 -14.96 -1.98
C ASP A 108 11.34 -14.57 -1.49
N ILE A 109 10.44 -15.55 -1.39
CA ILE A 109 9.03 -15.32 -1.05
C ILE A 109 8.87 -14.70 0.34
N ASN A 110 9.58 -15.21 1.35
CA ASN A 110 9.35 -14.82 2.74
C ASN A 110 9.79 -13.37 2.99
N THR A 111 11.00 -13.02 2.55
CA THR A 111 11.51 -11.65 2.65
C THR A 111 10.63 -10.70 1.83
N SER A 112 10.23 -11.10 0.62
CA SER A 112 9.35 -10.27 -0.22
C SER A 112 8.00 -10.01 0.42
N LEU A 113 7.41 -10.98 1.10
CA LEU A 113 6.16 -10.80 1.86
C LEU A 113 6.34 -9.80 2.99
N VAL A 114 7.39 -9.95 3.80
CA VAL A 114 7.67 -9.07 4.94
C VAL A 114 7.93 -7.63 4.49
N ASP A 115 8.80 -7.45 3.51
CA ASP A 115 9.17 -6.13 2.99
C ASP A 115 7.97 -5.43 2.37
N THR A 116 7.22 -6.15 1.52
CA THR A 116 6.07 -5.56 0.85
C THR A 116 4.95 -5.22 1.84
N TYR A 117 4.77 -6.01 2.91
CA TYR A 117 3.80 -5.69 3.96
C TYR A 117 4.12 -4.33 4.60
N GLU A 118 5.36 -4.13 5.03
CA GLU A 118 5.81 -2.86 5.62
C GLU A 118 5.66 -1.68 4.65
N TYR A 119 6.10 -1.84 3.39
CA TYR A 119 6.03 -0.78 2.39
C TYR A 119 4.59 -0.35 2.10
N MET A 120 3.68 -1.33 2.03
CA MET A 120 2.27 -1.04 1.80
C MET A 120 1.58 -0.45 3.04
N GLN A 121 2.03 -0.78 4.26
CA GLN A 121 1.55 -0.10 5.47
C GLN A 121 1.98 1.38 5.51
N LYS A 122 3.22 1.72 5.08
CA LYS A 122 3.65 3.13 4.93
C LYS A 122 2.73 3.90 3.97
N CYS A 123 2.35 3.29 2.84
CA CYS A 123 1.38 3.87 1.92
C CYS A 123 -0.02 4.02 2.56
N ALA A 124 -0.44 3.07 3.40
CA ALA A 124 -1.73 3.11 4.08
C ALA A 124 -1.82 4.30 5.06
N VAL A 125 -0.74 4.57 5.81
CA VAL A 125 -0.64 5.77 6.66
C VAL A 125 -0.84 7.04 5.83
N GLY A 126 -0.15 7.14 4.69
CA GLY A 126 -0.28 8.29 3.79
C GLY A 126 -1.69 8.46 3.25
N LEU A 127 -2.30 7.39 2.73
CA LEU A 127 -3.66 7.43 2.20
C LEU A 127 -4.69 7.75 3.28
N GLU A 128 -4.53 7.25 4.50
CA GLU A 128 -5.40 7.62 5.63
C GLU A 128 -5.41 9.14 5.84
N GLN A 129 -4.22 9.77 5.85
CA GLN A 129 -4.13 11.23 6.01
C GLN A 129 -4.83 11.97 4.86
N ILE A 130 -4.69 11.51 3.61
CA ILE A 130 -5.41 12.11 2.48
C ILE A 130 -6.92 12.00 2.68
N VAL A 131 -7.41 10.83 3.07
CA VAL A 131 -8.85 10.60 3.30
C VAL A 131 -9.39 11.51 4.40
N LEU A 132 -8.64 11.67 5.50
CA LEU A 132 -9.00 12.58 6.59
C LEU A 132 -9.06 14.04 6.10
N ASP A 133 -8.05 14.50 5.35
CA ASP A 133 -8.02 15.87 4.85
C ASP A 133 -9.14 16.14 3.83
N GLN A 134 -9.44 15.17 2.96
CA GLN A 134 -10.56 15.27 2.01
C GLN A 134 -11.91 15.36 2.75
N LYS A 135 -12.08 14.61 3.83
CA LYS A 135 -13.29 14.65 4.65
C LYS A 135 -13.51 16.03 5.27
N ASP A 136 -12.45 16.64 5.76
CA ASP A 136 -12.53 17.84 6.59
C ASP A 136 -12.47 19.15 5.77
N TYR A 137 -11.79 19.16 4.62
CA TYR A 137 -11.48 20.39 3.90
C TYR A 137 -11.91 20.42 2.42
N GLN A 138 -11.87 19.31 1.69
CA GLN A 138 -12.16 19.30 0.25
C GLN A 138 -12.68 17.94 -0.21
N PRO A 139 -13.99 17.64 -0.09
CA PRO A 139 -14.51 16.28 -0.25
C PRO A 139 -14.64 15.80 -1.70
N ILE A 140 -14.13 16.55 -2.68
CA ILE A 140 -14.31 16.27 -4.11
C ILE A 140 -13.79 14.87 -4.49
N TYR A 141 -12.70 14.42 -3.86
CA TYR A 141 -12.13 13.10 -4.10
C TYR A 141 -12.24 12.16 -2.89
N TYR A 142 -12.97 12.54 -1.85
CA TYR A 142 -13.07 11.75 -0.63
C TYR A 142 -13.44 10.29 -0.90
N GLN A 143 -14.48 10.06 -1.73
CA GLN A 143 -14.90 8.70 -2.09
C GLN A 143 -13.82 7.92 -2.86
N LYS A 144 -13.09 8.58 -3.76
CA LYS A 144 -12.04 7.95 -4.57
C LYS A 144 -10.81 7.58 -3.75
N PHE A 145 -10.40 8.44 -2.82
CA PHE A 145 -9.30 8.11 -1.90
C PHE A 145 -9.71 7.09 -0.85
N MET A 146 -10.95 7.13 -0.36
CA MET A 146 -11.48 6.09 0.53
C MET A 146 -11.52 4.73 -0.18
N GLU A 147 -11.91 4.69 -1.47
CA GLU A 147 -11.85 3.47 -2.27
C GLU A 147 -10.41 2.99 -2.47
N ALA A 148 -9.45 3.89 -2.69
CA ALA A 148 -8.03 3.52 -2.76
C ALA A 148 -7.52 2.93 -1.44
N GLU A 149 -7.87 3.53 -0.29
CA GLU A 149 -7.54 3.01 1.04
C GLU A 149 -8.12 1.59 1.25
N TRP A 150 -9.37 1.36 0.85
CA TRP A 150 -10.02 0.05 0.97
C TRP A 150 -9.37 -1.01 0.08
N LYS A 151 -9.00 -0.65 -1.15
CA LYS A 151 -8.31 -1.58 -2.05
C LYS A 151 -6.90 -1.89 -1.55
N LEU A 152 -6.19 -0.91 -1.01
CA LEU A 152 -4.90 -1.15 -0.36
C LEU A 152 -5.05 -2.10 0.84
N ARG A 153 -6.09 -1.91 1.64
CA ARG A 153 -6.39 -2.82 2.75
C ARG A 153 -6.61 -4.26 2.27
N ALA A 154 -7.27 -4.47 1.13
CA ALA A 154 -7.42 -5.80 0.55
C ALA A 154 -6.05 -6.41 0.17
N VAL A 155 -5.16 -5.64 -0.48
CA VAL A 155 -3.78 -6.09 -0.79
C VAL A 155 -3.02 -6.49 0.47
N LEU A 156 -3.04 -5.63 1.50
CA LEU A 156 -2.42 -5.92 2.79
C LEU A 156 -2.99 -7.17 3.44
N CYS A 157 -4.29 -7.43 3.28
CA CYS A 157 -4.91 -8.63 3.81
C CYS A 157 -4.36 -9.90 3.13
N GLU A 158 -4.26 -9.94 1.80
CA GLU A 158 -3.69 -11.11 1.12
C GLU A 158 -2.24 -11.37 1.53
N ILE A 159 -1.44 -10.30 1.70
CA ILE A 159 -0.06 -10.43 2.19
C ILE A 159 -0.05 -10.97 3.63
N GLN A 160 -0.94 -10.49 4.51
CA GLN A 160 -1.07 -10.98 5.89
C GLN A 160 -1.48 -12.46 5.94
N VAL A 161 -2.40 -12.89 5.06
CA VAL A 161 -2.79 -14.30 4.92
C VAL A 161 -1.59 -15.15 4.50
N ALA A 162 -0.84 -14.72 3.48
CA ALA A 162 0.34 -15.44 3.00
C ALA A 162 1.44 -15.54 4.06
N LEU A 163 1.69 -14.47 4.83
CA LEU A 163 2.58 -14.50 5.99
C LEU A 163 2.13 -15.54 7.02
N GLY A 164 0.83 -15.60 7.31
CA GLY A 164 0.25 -16.56 8.25
C GLY A 164 0.34 -18.01 7.79
N GLU A 165 -0.02 -18.32 6.53
CA GLU A 165 0.09 -19.67 5.96
C GLU A 165 1.54 -20.16 5.94
N ARG A 166 2.49 -19.26 5.69
CA ARG A 166 3.93 -19.58 5.64
C ARG A 166 4.62 -19.48 7.00
N SER A 167 3.88 -19.19 8.07
CA SER A 167 4.41 -18.99 9.43
C SER A 167 5.58 -17.98 9.49
N VAL A 168 5.52 -16.94 8.65
CA VAL A 168 6.52 -15.86 8.60
C VAL A 168 6.06 -14.72 9.49
N VAL A 169 6.92 -14.30 10.41
CA VAL A 169 6.62 -13.20 11.34
C VAL A 169 6.89 -11.87 10.63
N PRO A 170 5.91 -10.95 10.53
CA PRO A 170 6.15 -9.62 9.98
C PRO A 170 7.02 -8.78 10.92
N ARG A 171 7.58 -7.69 10.39
CA ARG A 171 8.16 -6.61 11.21
C ARG A 171 7.07 -5.96 12.08
N PRO A 172 7.44 -5.21 13.13
CA PRO A 172 6.48 -4.41 13.88
C PRO A 172 5.63 -3.54 12.95
N ASP A 173 4.32 -3.48 13.20
CA ASP A 173 3.42 -2.73 12.34
C ASP A 173 3.82 -1.25 12.27
N VAL A 174 3.78 -0.71 11.06
CA VAL A 174 4.03 0.71 10.84
C VAL A 174 2.91 1.51 11.51
N THR A 175 3.25 2.37 12.48
CA THR A 175 2.27 3.25 13.12
C THR A 175 2.10 4.54 12.32
N ARG A 176 1.08 5.33 12.67
CA ARG A 176 0.91 6.67 12.11
C ARG A 176 2.21 7.46 12.18
N ASP A 177 2.95 7.38 13.28
CA ASP A 177 4.14 8.19 13.62
C ASP A 177 5.25 8.18 12.56
N VAL A 178 5.25 7.19 11.64
CA VAL A 178 6.14 7.19 10.47
C VAL A 178 6.02 8.49 9.67
N MET A 179 4.81 9.04 9.54
CA MET A 179 4.58 10.33 8.88
C MET A 179 4.92 11.48 9.85
N PRO A 180 5.82 12.42 9.50
CA PRO A 180 6.13 13.53 10.41
C PRO A 180 4.93 14.49 10.58
N PRO A 181 4.80 15.17 11.75
CA PRO A 181 3.69 16.09 12.03
C PRO A 181 3.51 17.19 10.97
N ASP A 182 4.59 17.75 10.45
CA ASP A 182 4.55 18.84 9.45
C ASP A 182 3.79 18.47 8.17
N PHE A 183 3.80 17.18 7.80
CA PHE A 183 3.04 16.67 6.67
C PHE A 183 1.55 16.47 7.01
N ARG A 184 1.20 16.25 8.28
CA ARG A 184 -0.20 16.08 8.72
C ARG A 184 -0.90 17.41 8.95
N THR A 185 -0.17 18.41 9.41
CA THR A 185 -0.71 19.73 9.77
C THR A 185 -0.59 20.76 8.65
N THR A 186 -0.23 20.36 7.43
CA THR A 186 -0.14 21.25 6.28
C THR A 186 -1.49 21.94 6.03
N THR A 187 -1.53 23.27 6.19
CA THR A 187 -2.73 24.09 5.95
C THR A 187 -2.78 24.72 4.56
N ASP A 188 -1.63 24.87 3.91
CA ASP A 188 -1.56 25.41 2.55
C ASP A 188 -2.05 24.38 1.54
N MET A 189 -3.02 24.78 0.71
CA MET A 189 -3.68 23.88 -0.24
C MET A 189 -2.72 23.37 -1.32
N THR A 190 -1.80 24.21 -1.81
CA THR A 190 -0.86 23.81 -2.86
C THR A 190 0.13 22.78 -2.35
N PHE A 191 0.66 22.98 -1.14
CA PHE A 191 1.54 21.99 -0.50
C PHE A 191 0.80 20.70 -0.17
N ARG A 192 -0.48 20.77 0.23
CA ARG A 192 -1.32 19.59 0.47
C ARG A 192 -1.59 18.81 -0.81
N ASP A 193 -1.99 19.47 -1.89
CA ASP A 193 -2.22 18.85 -3.18
C ASP A 193 -0.95 18.13 -3.70
N LEU A 194 0.21 18.77 -3.56
CA LEU A 194 1.50 18.15 -3.91
C LEU A 194 1.82 16.95 -3.02
N ARG A 195 1.59 17.05 -1.71
CA ARG A 195 1.77 15.94 -0.77
C ARG A 195 0.90 14.75 -1.13
N ASP A 196 -0.37 14.99 -1.40
CA ASP A 196 -1.35 13.97 -1.76
C ASP A 196 -0.96 13.29 -3.06
N TRP A 197 -0.49 14.07 -4.04
CA TRP A 197 0.08 13.53 -5.26
C TRP A 197 1.29 12.63 -5.01
N LEU A 198 2.26 13.06 -4.21
CA LEU A 198 3.48 12.28 -3.95
C LEU A 198 3.16 10.97 -3.23
N ILE A 199 2.29 11.00 -2.22
CA ILE A 199 1.80 9.79 -1.53
C ILE A 199 1.07 8.87 -2.51
N PHE A 200 0.16 9.42 -3.33
CA PHE A 200 -0.63 8.62 -4.26
C PHE A 200 0.24 8.01 -5.38
N ARG A 201 1.28 8.72 -5.81
CA ARG A 201 2.30 8.21 -6.72
C ARG A 201 3.07 7.04 -6.11
N GLU A 202 3.55 7.16 -4.88
CA GLU A 202 4.26 6.07 -4.21
C GLU A 202 3.36 4.85 -3.96
N TYR A 203 2.09 5.07 -3.64
CA TYR A 203 1.11 3.98 -3.58
C TYR A 203 1.01 3.22 -4.91
N MET A 204 0.88 3.93 -6.04
CA MET A 204 0.87 3.28 -7.36
C MET A 204 2.19 2.58 -7.68
N ASN A 205 3.33 3.18 -7.31
CA ASN A 205 4.66 2.59 -7.52
C ASN A 205 4.82 1.28 -6.72
N GLY A 206 4.37 1.29 -5.46
CA GLY A 206 4.32 0.13 -4.57
C GLY A 206 3.43 -0.99 -5.10
N LEU A 207 2.26 -0.66 -5.64
CA LEU A 207 1.40 -1.67 -6.28
C LEU A 207 2.04 -2.31 -7.52
N GLU A 208 2.70 -1.52 -8.37
CA GLU A 208 3.46 -2.08 -9.50
C GLU A 208 4.61 -2.98 -9.02
N TYR A 209 5.31 -2.57 -7.95
CA TYR A 209 6.34 -3.38 -7.32
C TYR A 209 5.77 -4.73 -6.83
N VAL A 210 4.66 -4.71 -6.09
CA VAL A 210 3.95 -5.92 -5.61
C VAL A 210 3.65 -6.85 -6.79
N ILE A 211 3.06 -6.32 -7.87
CA ILE A 211 2.69 -7.11 -9.05
C ILE A 211 3.93 -7.75 -9.69
N GLN A 212 4.99 -6.97 -9.94
CA GLN A 212 6.20 -7.48 -10.61
C GLN A 212 6.92 -8.53 -9.76
N VAL A 213 7.08 -8.28 -8.44
CA VAL A 213 7.74 -9.21 -7.51
C VAL A 213 6.99 -10.53 -7.41
N PHE A 214 5.70 -10.50 -7.07
CA PHE A 214 4.96 -11.74 -6.83
C PHE A 214 4.59 -12.47 -8.11
N SER A 215 4.46 -11.78 -9.25
CA SER A 215 4.35 -12.45 -10.55
C SER A 215 5.62 -13.21 -10.91
N HIS A 216 6.80 -12.62 -10.66
CA HIS A 216 8.08 -13.25 -10.92
C HIS A 216 8.31 -14.45 -9.99
N LEU A 217 8.06 -14.30 -8.68
CA LEU A 217 8.20 -15.39 -7.72
C LEU A 217 7.29 -16.57 -8.05
N ARG A 218 6.04 -16.29 -8.46
CA ARG A 218 5.10 -17.33 -8.90
C ARG A 218 5.59 -18.10 -10.12
N GLN A 219 6.21 -17.42 -11.09
CA GLN A 219 6.75 -18.08 -12.29
C GLN A 219 7.96 -18.97 -12.01
N ARG A 220 8.58 -18.84 -10.83
CA ARG A 220 9.75 -19.63 -10.40
C ARG A 220 9.38 -20.84 -9.55
N LEU A 221 8.12 -20.97 -9.13
CA LEU A 221 7.59 -22.16 -8.46
C LEU A 221 7.42 -23.30 -9.48
#